data_AF-A0A1I0UEQ6-F1
#
_entry.id   AF-A0A1I0UEQ6-F1
#
_cell.length_a   1.000
_cell.length_b   1.000
_cell.length_c   1.000
_cell.angle_alpha   90.00
_cell.angle_beta   90.00
_cell.angle_gamma   90.00
#
_symmetry.space_group_name_H-M   'P 1'
#
loop_
_entity.id
_entity.type
_entity.pdbx_description
1 polymer ?
#
loop_
_entity_poly.entity_id
_entity_poly.type
_entity_poly.pdbx_seq_one_letter_code
_entity_poly.pdbx_strand_id
1 'polypeptide(L)'
;MMVPMSPKPDDPSSPQPGDPATPPSTESTDSNAASTESTDSPTASTEGSEPTVESSAVSSEAASTDAPTTDAKPTGAQPTEAGPSRRTVQAGKARRLLALVAIGAVGAAAVTIGVSGGFDRSENLPAPTAAGSSAGTVSFDSSDAGDCLQWTPTDDPDTDRQDLAEVSCAEPHRFEVARTVNLATFPVAEFATGSPYPDASRFAALRDEHCVAAVQDYTGGRFDPTGRYSVGLMFPSQAGWAKGERSIRCGIQQTGATSALQEMVGRVADQDQSTVWDAGTCVGVESGVPTDPVDCGTAHAFEVVSVVDLGAQFPGGLPSVDDQDRYLEPTCTQAAEAYLGGPDVLRDKTLTLFWDNVDASSWMAGSRRVSCSVGKEVESGGFAAIVGSAKGDITIDGVAPVPPPPVPDGRSLPTPLPGAAPLPGA
;
A
#
# COMPACT_ATOMS: atom_id res chain seq x y z
N MET A 1 45.32 31.15 -12.83
CA MET A 1 46.36 32.15 -12.45
C MET A 1 45.84 32.80 -11.16
N MET A 2 46.32 32.39 -9.99
CA MET A 2 47.58 32.78 -9.32
C MET A 2 47.37 33.94 -8.33
N VAL A 3 47.39 33.59 -7.04
CA VAL A 3 47.60 34.48 -5.86
C VAL A 3 49.07 34.96 -5.83
N PRO A 4 49.42 36.12 -5.23
CA PRO A 4 49.77 36.23 -3.78
C PRO A 4 49.43 37.63 -3.15
N MET A 5 49.61 38.00 -1.86
CA MET A 5 49.76 37.33 -0.55
C MET A 5 49.48 38.32 0.62
N SER A 6 49.64 37.81 1.86
CA SER A 6 49.60 38.38 3.23
C SER A 6 50.50 39.60 3.56
N PRO A 7 50.45 40.19 4.79
CA PRO A 7 51.14 39.59 5.96
C PRO A 7 50.39 39.64 7.33
N LYS A 8 50.86 38.79 8.27
CA LYS A 8 50.60 38.77 9.73
C LYS A 8 51.97 38.87 10.46
N PRO A 9 52.00 39.40 11.71
CA PRO A 9 52.66 38.70 12.84
C PRO A 9 51.76 38.71 14.12
N ASP A 10 51.49 37.61 14.82
CA ASP A 10 52.25 36.93 15.90
C ASP A 10 51.79 37.46 17.29
N ASP A 11 50.94 36.78 18.07
CA ASP A 11 51.16 35.61 18.99
C ASP A 11 51.97 35.98 20.26
N PRO A 12 51.86 35.32 21.45
CA PRO A 12 51.08 34.11 21.80
C PRO A 12 50.26 34.18 23.13
N SER A 13 49.40 33.17 23.38
CA SER A 13 49.37 32.35 24.62
C SER A 13 48.13 31.44 24.72
N SER A 14 48.34 30.14 24.64
CA SER A 14 47.38 29.09 25.03
C SER A 14 47.93 28.29 26.22
N PRO A 15 47.07 27.65 27.03
CA PRO A 15 47.41 26.42 27.73
C PRO A 15 46.62 25.22 27.17
N GLN A 16 47.25 24.03 27.21
CA GLN A 16 46.65 22.74 26.82
C GLN A 16 46.64 21.78 28.05
N PRO A 17 46.26 20.48 27.95
CA PRO A 17 45.30 19.87 28.85
C PRO A 17 45.92 19.02 29.98
N GLY A 18 45.09 18.51 30.90
CA GLY A 18 45.50 17.52 31.89
C GLY A 18 44.34 16.69 32.47
N ASP A 19 44.42 15.38 32.27
CA ASP A 19 43.85 14.31 33.11
C ASP A 19 45.02 13.60 33.82
N PRO A 20 44.83 12.68 34.81
CA PRO A 20 43.59 12.19 35.42
C PRO A 20 43.56 12.28 36.97
N ALA A 21 42.42 11.97 37.61
CA ALA A 21 42.38 11.67 39.06
C ALA A 21 41.29 10.65 39.48
N THR A 22 41.73 9.60 40.17
CA THR A 22 40.94 8.51 40.77
C THR A 22 40.35 8.91 42.15
N PRO A 23 39.15 8.45 42.53
CA PRO A 23 38.70 8.41 43.94
C PRO A 23 38.86 6.99 44.56
N PRO A 24 39.05 6.88 45.90
CA PRO A 24 39.55 5.67 46.55
C PRO A 24 38.47 4.67 47.02
N SER A 25 38.93 3.46 47.36
CA SER A 25 38.17 2.38 48.03
C SER A 25 38.36 2.40 49.56
N THR A 26 37.76 1.41 50.25
CA THR A 26 37.76 1.10 51.72
C THR A 26 36.67 1.83 52.53
N GLU A 27 35.98 1.21 53.51
CA GLU A 27 36.12 -0.14 54.09
C GLU A 27 34.76 -0.76 54.51
N SER A 28 34.76 -2.07 54.76
CA SER A 28 33.62 -2.96 55.03
C SER A 28 33.12 -2.95 56.48
N THR A 29 31.91 -3.49 56.73
CA THR A 29 31.72 -4.45 57.83
C THR A 29 30.53 -5.39 57.59
N ASP A 30 30.73 -6.68 57.89
CA ASP A 30 29.81 -7.79 57.60
C ASP A 30 28.59 -7.93 58.51
N SER A 31 27.59 -8.67 58.01
CA SER A 31 26.88 -9.68 58.82
C SER A 31 26.33 -10.85 57.98
N ASN A 32 26.97 -12.01 58.13
CA ASN A 32 26.44 -13.38 57.95
C ASN A 32 25.06 -13.56 58.64
N ALA A 33 24.19 -14.54 58.36
CA ALA A 33 24.08 -15.68 57.43
C ALA A 33 22.55 -16.01 57.31
N ALA A 34 21.99 -17.06 56.67
CA ALA A 34 22.50 -18.36 56.26
C ALA A 34 21.64 -19.00 55.15
N SER A 35 22.19 -20.02 54.49
CA SER A 35 21.54 -20.84 53.47
C SER A 35 20.52 -21.84 54.03
N THR A 36 19.51 -22.22 53.23
CA THR A 36 19.01 -23.60 53.18
C THR A 36 18.65 -24.02 51.76
N GLU A 37 19.21 -25.16 51.38
CA GLU A 37 18.96 -25.97 50.18
C GLU A 37 17.66 -26.78 50.28
N SER A 38 17.02 -27.06 49.14
CA SER A 38 16.01 -28.11 48.86
C SER A 38 15.64 -27.96 47.37
N THR A 39 16.20 -28.70 46.40
CA THR A 39 15.94 -30.12 46.07
C THR A 39 14.56 -30.63 46.47
N ASP A 40 13.66 -30.72 45.49
CA ASP A 40 13.07 -32.02 45.11
C ASP A 40 12.53 -32.00 43.67
N SER A 41 12.67 -33.12 42.97
CA SER A 41 11.91 -33.46 41.77
C SER A 41 11.47 -34.91 41.93
N PRO A 42 10.21 -35.22 41.61
CA PRO A 42 9.94 -36.47 40.92
C PRO A 42 9.14 -36.31 39.63
N THR A 43 9.30 -37.33 38.79
CA THR A 43 8.79 -37.48 37.42
C THR A 43 7.40 -38.11 37.38
N ALA A 44 6.82 -38.17 36.16
CA ALA A 44 5.72 -39.05 35.70
C ALA A 44 4.28 -38.48 35.83
N SER A 45 3.31 -38.79 34.97
CA SER A 45 3.32 -39.37 33.60
C SER A 45 1.89 -39.41 33.01
N THR A 46 1.79 -39.32 31.68
CA THR A 46 0.69 -39.86 30.81
C THR A 46 -0.67 -39.14 30.80
N GLU A 47 -1.41 -39.40 29.70
CA GLU A 47 -2.76 -38.95 29.31
C GLU A 47 -2.84 -37.48 28.82
N GLY A 48 -3.17 -37.15 27.56
CA GLY A 48 -3.60 -37.97 26.42
C GLY A 48 -5.07 -37.74 26.07
N SER A 49 -5.36 -36.67 25.32
CA SER A 49 -6.67 -36.40 24.73
C SER A 49 -6.53 -35.60 23.43
N GLU A 50 -6.85 -36.23 22.30
CA GLU A 50 -7.19 -35.54 21.05
C GLU A 50 -8.56 -34.86 21.17
N PRO A 51 -8.80 -33.76 20.45
CA PRO A 51 -10.13 -33.42 19.96
C PRO A 51 -10.26 -33.84 18.48
N THR A 52 -11.04 -34.90 18.24
CA THR A 52 -11.39 -35.38 16.91
C THR A 52 -12.14 -34.31 16.10
N VAL A 53 -11.59 -33.89 14.97
CA VAL A 53 -12.35 -33.11 13.97
C VAL A 53 -13.18 -34.06 13.12
N GLU A 54 -14.50 -34.04 13.33
CA GLU A 54 -15.45 -34.84 12.53
C GLU A 54 -15.60 -34.25 11.13
N SER A 55 -15.02 -34.95 10.15
CA SER A 55 -15.20 -34.66 8.73
C SER A 55 -16.53 -35.22 8.24
N SER A 56 -17.41 -34.37 7.71
CA SER A 56 -18.61 -34.77 6.99
C SER A 56 -18.65 -34.11 5.61
N ALA A 57 -18.31 -34.89 4.58
CA ALA A 57 -18.45 -34.52 3.18
C ALA A 57 -18.92 -35.72 2.35
N VAL A 58 -20.19 -35.72 1.93
CA VAL A 58 -20.83 -36.43 0.79
C VAL A 58 -22.35 -36.16 0.89
N SER A 59 -23.16 -36.11 -0.17
CA SER A 59 -22.90 -36.14 -1.61
C SER A 59 -24.08 -35.49 -2.36
N SER A 60 -23.86 -35.14 -3.62
CA SER A 60 -24.92 -34.70 -4.54
C SER A 60 -25.92 -35.82 -4.85
N GLU A 61 -27.20 -35.47 -5.06
CA GLU A 61 -28.10 -36.27 -5.88
C GLU A 61 -28.99 -35.35 -6.73
N ALA A 62 -29.29 -35.79 -7.96
CA ALA A 62 -30.05 -35.03 -8.95
C ALA A 62 -31.36 -35.75 -9.29
N ALA A 63 -32.43 -34.99 -9.60
CA ALA A 63 -33.66 -35.56 -10.14
C ALA A 63 -34.30 -34.64 -11.20
N SER A 64 -34.54 -35.21 -12.37
CA SER A 64 -35.22 -34.57 -13.51
C SER A 64 -36.74 -34.74 -13.44
N THR A 65 -37.49 -33.76 -13.95
CA THR A 65 -38.86 -33.86 -14.53
C THR A 65 -39.28 -32.46 -15.01
N ASP A 66 -40.17 -32.23 -15.97
CA ASP A 66 -40.56 -32.92 -17.21
C ASP A 66 -41.31 -31.86 -18.07
N ALA A 67 -41.53 -32.07 -19.37
CA ALA A 67 -42.25 -31.13 -20.24
C ALA A 67 -43.80 -31.27 -20.06
N PRO A 68 -44.67 -30.35 -20.55
CA PRO A 68 -44.88 -30.19 -21.99
C PRO A 68 -45.33 -28.79 -22.52
N THR A 69 -45.32 -28.70 -23.86
CA THR A 69 -45.83 -27.60 -24.73
C THR A 69 -47.36 -27.61 -24.89
N THR A 70 -48.01 -26.43 -24.99
CA THR A 70 -49.22 -26.28 -25.84
C THR A 70 -49.42 -24.83 -26.36
N ASP A 71 -49.70 -24.69 -27.65
CA ASP A 71 -50.26 -23.47 -28.29
C ASP A 71 -51.72 -23.19 -27.90
N ALA A 72 -52.13 -21.90 -27.88
CA ALA A 72 -53.46 -21.47 -28.37
C ALA A 72 -53.61 -19.93 -28.48
N LYS A 73 -54.29 -19.47 -29.55
CA LYS A 73 -54.79 -18.10 -29.76
C LYS A 73 -56.29 -18.14 -30.11
N PRO A 74 -57.13 -17.25 -29.53
CA PRO A 74 -58.03 -16.37 -30.32
C PRO A 74 -58.08 -14.93 -29.74
N THR A 75 -58.16 -13.79 -30.45
CA THR A 75 -58.99 -13.27 -31.58
C THR A 75 -60.12 -12.31 -31.12
N GLY A 76 -60.03 -11.02 -31.49
CA GLY A 76 -61.10 -10.00 -31.48
C GLY A 76 -61.27 -9.17 -30.18
N ALA A 77 -61.64 -7.88 -30.16
CA ALA A 77 -61.84 -6.88 -31.23
C ALA A 77 -61.71 -5.42 -30.69
N GLN A 78 -61.60 -4.42 -31.58
CA GLN A 78 -61.41 -2.96 -31.35
C GLN A 78 -62.72 -2.21 -30.95
N PRO A 79 -62.80 -0.85 -30.75
CA PRO A 79 -61.84 0.28 -30.92
C PRO A 79 -61.74 1.21 -29.66
N THR A 80 -61.24 2.48 -29.60
CA THR A 80 -60.78 3.50 -30.58
C THR A 80 -59.83 4.53 -29.92
N GLU A 81 -58.86 5.12 -30.66
CA GLU A 81 -58.56 6.57 -30.85
C GLU A 81 -57.11 6.79 -31.37
N ALA A 82 -56.77 7.99 -31.89
CA ALA A 82 -55.85 8.11 -33.04
C ALA A 82 -54.64 9.08 -32.94
N GLY A 83 -53.51 8.63 -33.49
CA GLY A 83 -52.46 9.45 -34.16
C GLY A 83 -51.27 9.94 -33.32
N PRO A 84 -50.16 10.44 -33.94
CA PRO A 84 -49.87 10.55 -35.37
C PRO A 84 -48.62 9.76 -35.85
N SER A 85 -48.46 9.68 -37.18
CA SER A 85 -47.43 8.88 -37.88
C SER A 85 -46.01 9.50 -37.89
N ARG A 86 -44.96 8.67 -37.72
CA ARG A 86 -43.58 8.97 -38.18
C ARG A 86 -43.19 8.03 -39.33
N ARG A 87 -42.65 8.60 -40.40
CA ARG A 87 -42.28 7.87 -41.64
C ARG A 87 -40.89 7.27 -41.52
N THR A 88 -40.75 5.98 -41.83
CA THR A 88 -39.46 5.30 -41.98
C THR A 88 -38.81 5.66 -43.32
N VAL A 89 -37.55 6.10 -43.30
CA VAL A 89 -36.80 6.40 -44.53
C VAL A 89 -36.07 5.12 -44.99
N GLN A 90 -36.29 4.72 -46.25
CA GLN A 90 -35.81 3.45 -46.80
C GLN A 90 -34.27 3.38 -46.91
N ALA A 91 -33.71 2.25 -46.52
CA ALA A 91 -32.26 1.96 -46.41
C ALA A 91 -31.47 1.88 -47.74
N GLY A 92 -32.00 2.42 -48.85
CA GLY A 92 -31.39 2.32 -50.18
C GLY A 92 -30.33 3.38 -50.51
N LYS A 93 -30.31 4.53 -49.84
CA LYS A 93 -29.47 5.68 -50.22
C LYS A 93 -28.22 5.92 -49.36
N ALA A 94 -28.15 5.37 -48.15
CA ALA A 94 -27.00 5.54 -47.25
C ALA A 94 -25.72 4.85 -47.76
N ARG A 95 -25.83 3.68 -48.41
CA ARG A 95 -24.68 2.89 -48.90
C ARG A 95 -23.90 3.53 -50.07
N ARG A 96 -24.41 4.59 -50.70
CA ARG A 96 -23.71 5.29 -51.80
C ARG A 96 -22.96 6.57 -51.36
N LEU A 97 -23.19 7.05 -50.14
CA LEU A 97 -22.46 8.21 -49.62
C LEU A 97 -21.13 7.81 -48.94
N LEU A 98 -21.13 6.68 -48.22
CA LEU A 98 -19.95 6.18 -47.50
C LEU A 98 -18.78 5.75 -48.43
N ALA A 99 -19.08 5.33 -49.66
CA ALA A 99 -18.06 4.89 -50.62
C ALA A 99 -17.18 6.04 -51.17
N LEU A 100 -17.62 7.29 -51.07
CA LEU A 100 -16.87 8.45 -51.61
C LEU A 100 -15.93 9.10 -50.58
N VAL A 101 -16.11 8.83 -49.28
CA VAL A 101 -15.21 9.34 -48.23
C VAL A 101 -13.91 8.52 -48.16
N ALA A 102 -13.99 7.21 -48.39
CA ALA A 102 -12.84 6.29 -48.32
C ALA A 102 -11.73 6.56 -49.35
N ILE A 103 -12.05 7.16 -50.50
CA ILE A 103 -11.07 7.51 -51.55
C ILE A 103 -10.39 8.86 -51.25
N GLY A 104 -11.02 9.75 -50.47
CA GLY A 104 -10.44 11.04 -50.10
C GLY A 104 -9.31 10.95 -49.07
N ALA A 105 -9.37 10.00 -48.14
CA ALA A 105 -8.41 9.88 -47.04
C ALA A 105 -7.03 9.33 -47.46
N VAL A 106 -6.98 8.51 -48.51
CA VAL A 106 -5.72 7.89 -48.99
C VAL A 106 -4.86 8.86 -49.81
N GLY A 107 -5.45 9.94 -50.35
CA GLY A 107 -4.73 10.94 -51.14
C GLY A 107 -3.93 11.97 -50.33
N ALA A 108 -4.23 12.16 -49.03
CA ALA A 108 -3.65 13.24 -48.22
C ALA A 108 -2.34 12.85 -47.51
N ALA A 109 -2.04 11.55 -47.36
CA ALA A 109 -0.86 11.07 -46.64
C ALA A 109 0.44 11.02 -47.49
N ALA A 110 0.36 11.25 -48.81
CA ALA A 110 1.48 11.08 -49.73
C ALA A 110 2.25 12.38 -50.07
N VAL A 111 1.85 13.53 -49.54
CA VAL A 111 2.40 14.85 -49.95
C VAL A 111 3.26 15.52 -48.86
N THR A 112 3.11 15.15 -47.59
CA THR A 112 3.92 15.70 -46.48
C THR A 112 5.35 15.16 -46.43
N ILE A 113 5.63 14.02 -47.07
CA ILE A 113 6.96 13.38 -47.11
C ILE A 113 7.91 14.11 -48.10
N GLY A 114 7.41 15.05 -48.91
CA GLY A 114 8.16 15.66 -50.02
C GLY A 114 8.80 17.04 -49.80
N VAL A 115 8.60 17.72 -48.66
CA VAL A 115 8.93 19.17 -48.53
C VAL A 115 9.83 19.54 -47.33
N SER A 116 10.14 18.62 -46.43
CA SER A 116 11.19 18.80 -45.40
C SER A 116 12.26 17.72 -45.58
N GLY A 117 13.39 18.11 -46.17
CA GLY A 117 14.41 17.20 -46.71
C GLY A 117 14.97 16.18 -45.71
N GLY A 118 15.21 14.97 -46.21
CA GLY A 118 15.86 13.92 -45.44
C GLY A 118 17.35 14.16 -45.22
N PHE A 119 17.83 13.61 -44.10
CA PHE A 119 19.17 13.04 -43.89
C PHE A 119 20.35 13.64 -44.65
N ASP A 120 20.89 14.75 -44.14
CA ASP A 120 22.35 14.98 -44.14
C ASP A 120 22.72 16.01 -43.06
N ARG A 121 23.34 15.53 -41.96
CA ARG A 121 24.18 16.28 -41.02
C ARG A 121 24.82 15.33 -40.01
N SER A 122 25.91 14.70 -40.42
CA SER A 122 27.05 14.54 -39.50
C SER A 122 27.81 15.88 -39.41
N GLU A 123 28.86 15.95 -38.61
CA GLU A 123 29.71 17.13 -38.31
C GLU A 123 29.21 18.06 -37.15
N ASN A 124 29.77 17.80 -35.96
CA ASN A 124 30.14 18.76 -34.89
C ASN A 124 29.13 19.80 -34.37
N LEU A 125 28.49 19.48 -33.22
CA LEU A 125 28.21 20.45 -32.14
C LEU A 125 28.50 19.80 -30.77
N PRO A 126 29.01 20.55 -29.75
CA PRO A 126 29.36 19.97 -28.46
C PRO A 126 28.12 19.72 -27.59
N ALA A 127 28.02 18.53 -26.99
CA ALA A 127 26.95 18.21 -26.05
C ALA A 127 27.21 18.84 -24.67
N PRO A 128 26.23 19.55 -24.06
CA PRO A 128 26.22 19.77 -22.62
C PRO A 128 25.82 18.46 -21.92
N THR A 129 26.62 18.00 -20.98
CA THR A 129 26.28 16.82 -20.16
C THR A 129 25.13 17.12 -19.21
N ALA A 130 23.96 16.57 -19.51
CA ALA A 130 22.90 16.33 -18.55
C ALA A 130 22.48 14.86 -18.68
N ALA A 131 22.64 14.09 -17.60
CA ALA A 131 22.19 12.70 -17.55
C ALA A 131 20.67 12.68 -17.34
N GLY A 132 19.91 12.81 -18.42
CA GLY A 132 18.51 12.40 -18.45
C GLY A 132 18.44 10.92 -18.81
N SER A 133 17.93 10.09 -17.91
CA SER A 133 17.58 8.71 -18.24
C SER A 133 16.53 8.73 -19.35
N SER A 134 16.80 8.03 -20.44
CA SER A 134 15.84 7.88 -21.53
C SER A 134 14.95 6.68 -21.20
N ALA A 135 13.66 6.89 -20.98
CA ALA A 135 12.70 5.78 -20.88
C ALA A 135 12.79 4.92 -22.15
N GLY A 136 13.21 3.67 -21.98
CA GLY A 136 13.38 2.73 -23.08
C GLY A 136 12.19 1.80 -23.17
N THR A 137 11.57 1.69 -24.35
CA THR A 137 10.60 0.60 -24.61
C THR A 137 11.34 -0.73 -24.51
N VAL A 138 11.08 -1.47 -23.44
CA VAL A 138 11.66 -2.79 -23.21
C VAL A 138 10.68 -3.85 -23.71
N SER A 139 11.19 -4.92 -24.29
CA SER A 139 10.33 -6.10 -24.46
C SER A 139 10.07 -6.69 -23.09
N PHE A 140 8.92 -7.34 -22.91
CA PHE A 140 8.64 -8.07 -21.67
C PHE A 140 9.82 -8.97 -21.26
N ASP A 141 10.49 -9.59 -22.24
CA ASP A 141 11.61 -10.50 -22.01
C ASP A 141 12.97 -9.87 -21.65
N SER A 142 13.16 -8.54 -21.73
CA SER A 142 14.49 -7.92 -21.57
C SER A 142 14.82 -7.32 -20.20
N SER A 143 13.96 -7.45 -19.18
CA SER A 143 14.24 -6.93 -17.83
C SER A 143 14.92 -7.95 -16.90
N ASP A 144 15.85 -7.43 -16.10
CA ASP A 144 16.72 -8.08 -15.12
C ASP A 144 16.46 -7.57 -13.69
N ALA A 145 17.12 -8.17 -12.69
CA ALA A 145 16.92 -7.83 -11.28
C ALA A 145 17.51 -6.44 -10.93
N GLY A 146 16.65 -5.55 -10.40
CA GLY A 146 16.95 -4.16 -10.10
C GLY A 146 16.36 -3.15 -11.08
N ASP A 147 15.73 -3.61 -12.16
CA ASP A 147 15.06 -2.77 -13.15
C ASP A 147 13.71 -2.29 -12.64
N CYS A 148 13.40 -1.02 -12.89
CA CYS A 148 12.15 -0.38 -12.50
C CYS A 148 11.28 -0.12 -13.74
N LEU A 149 10.06 -0.65 -13.70
CA LEU A 149 9.17 -0.76 -14.86
C LEU A 149 7.91 0.09 -14.70
N GLN A 150 7.59 0.83 -15.75
CA GLN A 150 6.42 1.70 -15.84
C GLN A 150 5.65 1.42 -17.13
N TRP A 151 4.33 1.60 -17.08
CA TRP A 151 3.42 1.47 -18.21
C TRP A 151 2.13 2.24 -17.92
N THR A 152 1.26 2.41 -18.92
CA THR A 152 -0.09 2.95 -18.75
C THR A 152 -1.05 1.79 -18.41
N PRO A 153 -1.64 1.73 -17.19
CA PRO A 153 -2.58 0.66 -16.85
C PRO A 153 -3.87 0.75 -17.67
N THR A 154 -4.45 -0.40 -18.01
CA THR A 154 -5.77 -0.48 -18.68
C THR A 154 -6.63 -1.59 -18.09
N ASP A 155 -7.96 -1.42 -18.11
CA ASP A 155 -8.92 -2.46 -17.68
C ASP A 155 -9.02 -3.65 -18.65
N ASP A 156 -8.46 -3.53 -19.86
CA ASP A 156 -8.43 -4.57 -20.88
C ASP A 156 -7.08 -5.34 -20.80
N PRO A 157 -7.09 -6.64 -20.43
CA PRO A 157 -5.88 -7.43 -20.23
C PRO A 157 -5.11 -7.74 -21.53
N ASP A 158 -5.73 -7.58 -22.71
CA ASP A 158 -5.02 -7.70 -23.99
C ASP A 158 -4.21 -6.42 -24.30
N THR A 159 -4.55 -5.27 -23.68
CA THR A 159 -3.88 -3.97 -23.89
C THR A 159 -3.03 -3.49 -22.72
N ASP A 160 -3.12 -4.12 -21.55
CA ASP A 160 -2.29 -3.78 -20.39
C ASP A 160 -0.81 -4.06 -20.69
N ARG A 161 0.08 -3.19 -20.20
CA ARG A 161 1.55 -3.23 -20.42
C ARG A 161 2.02 -3.17 -21.89
N GLN A 162 1.19 -2.75 -22.85
CA GLN A 162 1.63 -2.60 -24.26
C GLN A 162 2.69 -1.52 -24.47
N ASP A 163 2.77 -0.53 -23.57
CA ASP A 163 3.75 0.56 -23.54
C ASP A 163 4.83 0.37 -22.45
N LEU A 164 5.06 -0.88 -22.00
CA LEU A 164 6.04 -1.21 -20.96
C LEU A 164 7.42 -0.61 -21.27
N ALA A 165 7.92 0.19 -20.33
CA ALA A 165 9.21 0.83 -20.39
C ALA A 165 10.00 0.59 -19.10
N GLU A 166 11.32 0.48 -19.25
CA GLU A 166 12.26 0.62 -18.15
C GLU A 166 12.49 2.12 -17.91
N VAL A 167 12.44 2.52 -16.65
CA VAL A 167 12.65 3.89 -16.17
C VAL A 167 13.64 3.88 -15.01
N SER A 168 14.19 5.04 -14.64
CA SER A 168 14.98 5.12 -13.42
C SER A 168 14.11 4.78 -12.22
N CYS A 169 14.61 4.00 -11.26
CA CYS A 169 13.90 3.80 -9.99
C CYS A 169 13.67 5.12 -9.22
N ALA A 170 14.40 6.20 -9.54
CA ALA A 170 14.15 7.53 -8.99
C ALA A 170 12.97 8.28 -9.68
N GLU A 171 12.37 7.70 -10.71
CA GLU A 171 11.17 8.16 -11.39
C GLU A 171 9.95 7.30 -10.97
N PRO A 172 8.70 7.79 -11.14
CA PRO A 172 7.50 7.00 -10.86
C PRO A 172 7.43 5.74 -11.71
N HIS A 173 7.33 4.59 -11.03
CA HIS A 173 7.22 3.26 -11.64
C HIS A 173 6.26 2.39 -10.83
N ARG A 174 5.81 1.26 -11.39
CA ARG A 174 4.77 0.39 -10.76
C ARG A 174 5.28 -0.97 -10.34
N PHE A 175 6.47 -1.37 -10.80
CA PHE A 175 7.04 -2.68 -10.55
C PHE A 175 8.58 -2.61 -10.52
N GLU A 176 9.21 -3.16 -9.50
CA GLU A 176 10.66 -3.32 -9.37
C GLU A 176 11.00 -4.80 -9.49
N VAL A 177 11.81 -5.18 -10.49
CA VAL A 177 12.11 -6.60 -10.76
C VAL A 177 13.10 -7.13 -9.72
N ALA A 178 12.71 -8.18 -9.00
CA ALA A 178 13.55 -8.87 -8.02
C ALA A 178 14.28 -10.08 -8.63
N ARG A 179 13.63 -10.80 -9.56
CA ARG A 179 14.19 -11.97 -10.25
C ARG A 179 13.39 -12.33 -11.50
N THR A 180 14.08 -12.64 -12.59
CA THR A 180 13.48 -13.30 -13.75
C THR A 180 13.60 -14.83 -13.60
N VAL A 181 12.49 -15.56 -13.76
CA VAL A 181 12.42 -17.03 -13.66
C VAL A 181 11.93 -17.60 -14.99
N ASN A 182 12.69 -18.51 -15.59
CA ASN A 182 12.30 -19.18 -16.83
C ASN A 182 11.59 -20.51 -16.52
N LEU A 183 10.26 -20.53 -16.65
CA LEU A 183 9.44 -21.71 -16.35
C LEU A 183 9.72 -22.90 -17.27
N ALA A 184 10.26 -22.68 -18.48
CA ALA A 184 10.66 -23.77 -19.39
C ALA A 184 11.85 -24.60 -18.88
N THR A 185 12.52 -24.16 -17.81
CA THR A 185 13.59 -24.94 -17.15
C THR A 185 13.04 -26.06 -16.26
N PHE A 186 11.77 -25.99 -15.84
CA PHE A 186 11.12 -27.05 -15.07
C PHE A 186 10.55 -28.10 -16.03
N PRO A 187 10.94 -29.39 -15.92
CA PRO A 187 10.57 -30.44 -16.88
C PRO A 187 9.14 -30.97 -16.63
N VAL A 188 8.15 -30.08 -16.69
CA VAL A 188 6.72 -30.38 -16.50
C VAL A 188 5.92 -30.01 -17.75
N ALA A 189 4.87 -30.78 -18.05
CA ALA A 189 4.03 -30.55 -19.22
C ALA A 189 3.29 -29.19 -19.19
N GLU A 190 3.10 -28.62 -17.99
CA GLU A 190 2.46 -27.32 -17.77
C GLU A 190 3.11 -26.17 -18.54
N PHE A 191 4.44 -26.17 -18.66
CA PHE A 191 5.20 -25.08 -19.27
C PHE A 191 5.77 -25.42 -20.66
N ALA A 192 5.40 -26.57 -21.23
CA ALA A 192 5.80 -26.94 -22.58
C ALA A 192 5.27 -25.96 -23.64
N THR A 193 5.96 -25.85 -24.79
CA THR A 193 5.46 -25.07 -25.93
C THR A 193 4.10 -25.60 -26.38
N GLY A 194 3.11 -24.71 -26.50
CA GLY A 194 1.73 -25.08 -26.84
C GLY A 194 0.89 -25.58 -25.66
N SER A 195 1.40 -25.54 -24.43
CA SER A 195 0.57 -25.74 -23.22
C SER A 195 -0.51 -24.65 -23.09
N PRO A 196 -1.65 -24.95 -22.43
CA PRO A 196 -2.66 -23.95 -22.12
C PRO A 196 -2.07 -22.74 -21.37
N TYR A 197 -2.68 -21.57 -21.54
CA TYR A 197 -2.35 -20.40 -20.75
C TYR A 197 -2.85 -20.61 -19.31
N PRO A 198 -2.05 -20.33 -18.26
CA PRO A 198 -2.50 -20.46 -16.87
C PRO A 198 -3.66 -19.51 -16.57
N ASP A 199 -4.55 -19.92 -15.65
CA ASP A 199 -5.55 -19.02 -15.09
C ASP A 199 -4.96 -18.16 -13.95
N ALA A 200 -5.74 -17.18 -13.48
CA ALA A 200 -5.33 -16.27 -12.42
C ALA A 200 -4.96 -16.98 -11.10
N SER A 201 -5.62 -18.10 -10.77
CA SER A 201 -5.31 -18.87 -9.56
C SER A 201 -3.95 -19.57 -9.69
N ARG A 202 -3.61 -20.07 -10.89
CA ARG A 202 -2.30 -20.67 -11.14
C ARG A 202 -1.19 -19.62 -11.19
N PHE A 203 -1.42 -18.42 -11.73
CA PHE A 203 -0.46 -17.32 -11.62
C PHE A 203 -0.24 -16.88 -10.16
N ALA A 204 -1.28 -16.84 -9.33
CA ALA A 204 -1.12 -16.59 -7.89
C ALA A 204 -0.26 -17.68 -7.22
N ALA A 205 -0.50 -18.96 -7.52
CA ALA A 205 0.34 -20.05 -7.03
C ALA A 205 1.81 -19.94 -7.50
N LEU A 206 2.05 -19.58 -8.76
CA LEU A 206 3.41 -19.36 -9.28
C LEU A 206 4.13 -18.19 -8.61
N ARG A 207 3.40 -17.11 -8.27
CA ARG A 207 3.93 -15.99 -7.47
C ARG A 207 4.35 -16.49 -6.09
N ASP A 208 3.51 -17.29 -5.44
CA ASP A 208 3.76 -17.75 -4.08
C ASP A 208 4.89 -18.81 -4.04
N GLU A 209 4.98 -19.68 -5.06
CA GLU A 209 6.03 -20.68 -5.25
C GLU A 209 7.42 -20.09 -5.56
N HIS A 210 7.50 -18.98 -6.31
CA HIS A 210 8.76 -18.47 -6.85
C HIS A 210 9.16 -17.08 -6.37
N CYS A 211 8.19 -16.19 -6.13
CA CYS A 211 8.45 -14.76 -6.01
C CYS A 211 8.64 -14.27 -4.58
N VAL A 212 8.00 -14.91 -3.59
CA VAL A 212 8.18 -14.54 -2.17
C VAL A 212 9.65 -14.69 -1.75
N ALA A 213 10.27 -15.83 -2.06
CA ALA A 213 11.70 -16.06 -1.80
C ALA A 213 12.60 -15.12 -2.62
N ALA A 214 12.25 -14.87 -3.89
CA ALA A 214 13.03 -13.98 -4.75
C ALA A 214 13.05 -12.52 -4.24
N VAL A 215 11.92 -12.03 -3.74
CA VAL A 215 11.79 -10.68 -3.15
C VAL A 215 12.53 -10.59 -1.81
N GLN A 216 12.45 -11.62 -0.97
CA GLN A 216 13.24 -11.67 0.27
C GLN A 216 14.75 -11.71 -0.02
N ASP A 217 15.20 -12.51 -0.99
CA ASP A 217 16.61 -12.53 -1.41
C ASP A 217 17.07 -11.15 -1.93
N TYR A 218 16.26 -10.51 -2.77
CA TYR A 218 16.56 -9.21 -3.39
C TYR A 218 16.63 -8.06 -2.38
N THR A 219 15.72 -8.02 -1.41
CA THR A 219 15.72 -7.02 -0.32
C THR A 219 16.74 -7.32 0.78
N GLY A 220 17.45 -8.45 0.71
CA GLY A 220 18.38 -8.88 1.76
C GLY A 220 17.70 -9.29 3.06
N GLY A 221 16.50 -9.86 2.98
CA GLY A 221 15.65 -10.22 4.11
C GLY A 221 14.88 -9.05 4.73
N ARG A 222 14.75 -7.93 3.98
CA ARG A 222 14.09 -6.69 4.42
C ARG A 222 12.78 -6.41 3.67
N PHE A 223 12.04 -7.45 3.33
CA PHE A 223 10.69 -7.30 2.82
C PHE A 223 9.67 -7.57 3.93
N ASP A 224 8.85 -6.58 4.24
CA ASP A 224 7.79 -6.66 5.25
C ASP A 224 6.51 -7.21 4.60
N PRO A 225 6.04 -8.43 4.95
CA PRO A 225 4.83 -9.00 4.36
C PRO A 225 3.54 -8.28 4.77
N THR A 226 3.61 -7.41 5.79
CA THR A 226 2.52 -6.55 6.29
C THR A 226 2.76 -5.06 6.02
N GLY A 227 3.87 -4.74 5.34
CA GLY A 227 4.28 -3.38 5.04
C GLY A 227 3.66 -2.81 3.77
N ARG A 228 4.22 -1.68 3.34
CA ARG A 228 3.75 -0.84 2.23
C ARG A 228 3.72 -1.56 0.87
N TYR A 229 4.59 -2.56 0.69
CA TYR A 229 4.84 -3.20 -0.60
C TYR A 229 4.32 -4.64 -0.62
N SER A 230 3.92 -5.12 -1.80
CA SER A 230 3.47 -6.48 -2.02
C SER A 230 4.37 -7.21 -3.02
N VAL A 231 4.38 -8.55 -2.95
CA VAL A 231 5.05 -9.40 -3.94
C VAL A 231 4.21 -9.41 -5.22
N GLY A 232 4.82 -8.99 -6.33
CA GLY A 232 4.24 -9.00 -7.65
C GLY A 232 4.77 -10.13 -8.54
N LEU A 233 3.95 -10.50 -9.53
CA LEU A 233 4.32 -11.41 -10.62
C LEU A 233 3.90 -10.78 -11.95
N MET A 234 4.87 -10.50 -12.82
CA MET A 234 4.62 -10.13 -14.21
C MET A 234 4.83 -11.37 -15.09
N PHE A 235 3.86 -11.69 -15.93
CA PHE A 235 3.84 -12.88 -16.77
C PHE A 235 3.64 -12.52 -18.27
N PRO A 236 4.00 -13.41 -19.21
CA PRO A 236 3.82 -13.15 -20.64
C PRO A 236 2.34 -12.98 -20.98
N SER A 237 2.03 -12.18 -21.99
CA SER A 237 0.68 -12.15 -22.58
C SER A 237 0.29 -13.54 -23.12
N GLN A 238 -1.02 -13.80 -23.28
CA GLN A 238 -1.49 -15.05 -23.88
C GLN A 238 -0.91 -15.27 -25.30
N ALA A 239 -0.71 -14.21 -26.07
CA ALA A 239 -0.08 -14.26 -27.38
C ALA A 239 1.43 -14.59 -27.31
N GLY A 240 2.13 -14.13 -26.27
CA GLY A 240 3.51 -14.49 -25.98
C GLY A 240 3.64 -15.94 -25.54
N TRP A 241 2.78 -16.37 -24.62
CA TRP A 241 2.71 -17.75 -24.16
C TRP A 241 2.44 -18.73 -25.32
N ALA A 242 1.55 -18.38 -26.26
CA ALA A 242 1.29 -19.19 -27.45
C ALA A 242 2.52 -19.33 -28.38
N LYS A 243 3.44 -18.35 -28.36
CA LYS A 243 4.72 -18.39 -29.10
C LYS A 243 5.83 -19.11 -28.35
N GLY A 244 5.62 -19.46 -27.08
CA GLY A 244 6.59 -20.15 -26.23
C GLY A 244 7.31 -19.28 -25.21
N GLU A 245 6.88 -18.04 -24.97
CA GLU A 245 7.40 -17.22 -23.87
C GLU A 245 7.02 -17.88 -22.53
N ARG A 246 8.02 -18.13 -21.68
CA ARG A 246 7.89 -18.82 -20.38
C ARG A 246 8.65 -18.12 -19.25
N SER A 247 9.24 -16.96 -19.53
CA SER A 247 9.84 -16.10 -18.52
C SER A 247 8.74 -15.44 -17.69
N ILE A 248 8.88 -15.42 -16.38
CA ILE A 248 8.10 -14.59 -15.47
C ILE A 248 9.05 -13.66 -14.70
N ARG A 249 8.60 -12.45 -14.35
CA ARG A 249 9.30 -11.58 -13.42
C ARG A 249 8.64 -11.67 -12.06
N CYS A 250 9.40 -12.12 -11.08
CA CYS A 250 9.13 -11.85 -9.68
C CYS A 250 9.62 -10.45 -9.35
N GLY A 251 8.83 -9.69 -8.62
CA GLY A 251 9.18 -8.33 -8.28
C GLY A 251 8.35 -7.78 -7.14
N ILE A 252 8.54 -6.50 -6.89
CA ILE A 252 7.93 -5.74 -5.81
C ILE A 252 7.06 -4.67 -6.44
N GLN A 253 5.89 -4.42 -5.85
CA GLN A 253 4.93 -3.43 -6.31
C GLN A 253 4.26 -2.80 -5.10
N GLN A 254 3.69 -1.61 -5.25
CA GLN A 254 2.73 -1.10 -4.27
C GLN A 254 1.31 -1.38 -4.78
N THR A 255 0.48 -1.98 -3.92
CA THR A 255 -0.91 -2.34 -4.24
C THR A 255 -1.83 -1.57 -3.32
N GLY A 256 -2.82 -0.90 -3.89
CA GLY A 256 -3.86 -0.24 -3.13
C GLY A 256 -4.88 -1.22 -2.54
N ALA A 257 -5.70 -0.78 -1.60
CA ALA A 257 -6.81 -1.55 -1.04
C ALA A 257 -7.80 -2.02 -2.14
N THR A 258 -7.95 -1.25 -3.21
CA THR A 258 -8.72 -1.62 -4.42
C THR A 258 -8.04 -2.67 -5.30
N SER A 259 -6.90 -3.22 -4.88
CA SER A 259 -5.98 -4.05 -5.67
C SER A 259 -5.34 -3.35 -6.89
N ALA A 260 -5.57 -2.05 -7.08
CA ALA A 260 -4.93 -1.26 -8.12
C ALA A 260 -3.45 -1.03 -7.82
N LEU A 261 -2.58 -1.20 -8.82
CA LEU A 261 -1.15 -0.92 -8.70
C LEU A 261 -0.91 0.58 -8.58
N GLN A 262 -0.15 0.98 -7.58
CA GLN A 262 0.22 2.37 -7.33
C GLN A 262 1.60 2.68 -7.91
N GLU A 263 1.89 3.96 -8.13
CA GLU A 263 3.24 4.40 -8.47
C GLU A 263 4.08 4.53 -7.21
N MET A 264 5.31 4.03 -7.29
CA MET A 264 6.34 4.13 -6.28
C MET A 264 7.57 4.84 -6.86
N VAL A 265 8.37 5.44 -5.97
CA VAL A 265 9.57 6.21 -6.31
C VAL A 265 10.67 5.80 -5.34
N GLY A 266 11.91 5.71 -5.82
CA GLY A 266 13.04 5.11 -5.10
C GLY A 266 13.06 3.59 -5.24
N ARG A 267 14.24 2.99 -5.02
CA ARG A 267 14.38 1.53 -4.97
C ARG A 267 13.74 0.98 -3.69
N VAL A 268 12.97 -0.09 -3.75
CA VAL A 268 12.28 -0.65 -2.57
C VAL A 268 13.26 -1.21 -1.54
N ALA A 269 14.34 -1.87 -1.99
CA ALA A 269 15.37 -2.42 -1.09
C ALA A 269 16.09 -1.35 -0.23
N ASP A 270 16.03 -0.08 -0.61
CA ASP A 270 16.65 1.06 0.10
C ASP A 270 15.62 1.89 0.90
N GLN A 271 14.34 1.48 0.93
CA GLN A 271 13.25 2.23 1.56
C GLN A 271 12.71 1.57 2.84
N ASP A 272 12.19 2.44 3.72
CA ASP A 272 11.40 2.05 4.88
C ASP A 272 10.14 1.29 4.42
N GLN A 273 9.85 0.17 5.06
CA GLN A 273 8.77 -0.72 4.65
C GLN A 273 7.42 -0.39 5.32
N SER A 274 7.35 0.59 6.23
CA SER A 274 6.14 0.92 6.97
C SER A 274 5.01 1.42 6.06
N THR A 275 3.80 0.92 6.31
CA THR A 275 2.55 1.37 5.68
C THR A 275 2.11 2.70 6.29
N VAL A 276 2.77 3.80 5.88
CA VAL A 276 2.47 5.17 6.31
C VAL A 276 2.18 6.08 5.13
N TRP A 277 1.33 7.07 5.36
CA TRP A 277 0.98 8.12 4.39
C TRP A 277 1.37 9.50 4.93
N ASP A 278 1.58 10.47 4.04
CA ASP A 278 1.96 11.82 4.43
C ASP A 278 0.84 12.55 5.20
N ALA A 279 1.22 13.50 6.06
CA ALA A 279 0.27 14.28 6.84
C ALA A 279 -0.72 15.06 5.94
N GLY A 280 -2.00 14.91 6.21
CA GLY A 280 -3.12 15.39 5.38
C GLY A 280 -3.64 14.39 4.35
N THR A 281 -3.12 13.15 4.33
CA THR A 281 -3.74 12.07 3.57
C THR A 281 -4.99 11.57 4.29
N CYS A 282 -6.13 11.54 3.59
CA CYS A 282 -7.36 10.91 4.05
C CYS A 282 -7.45 9.49 3.49
N VAL A 283 -7.47 8.48 4.35
CA VAL A 283 -7.53 7.07 3.99
C VAL A 283 -8.99 6.66 3.87
N GLY A 284 -9.41 6.20 2.69
CA GLY A 284 -10.81 5.95 2.33
C GLY A 284 -11.54 4.97 3.24
N VAL A 285 -12.85 4.82 3.08
CA VAL A 285 -13.64 3.83 3.84
C VAL A 285 -14.66 3.12 2.96
N GLU A 286 -14.75 1.80 3.11
CA GLU A 286 -15.80 0.98 2.53
C GLU A 286 -16.32 0.00 3.59
N SER A 287 -17.62 0.03 3.88
CA SER A 287 -18.27 -0.81 4.91
C SER A 287 -17.58 -0.79 6.29
N GLY A 288 -16.97 0.34 6.65
CA GLY A 288 -16.22 0.54 7.90
C GLY A 288 -14.77 0.06 7.88
N VAL A 289 -14.28 -0.46 6.76
CA VAL A 289 -12.89 -0.88 6.56
C VAL A 289 -12.11 0.22 5.84
N PRO A 290 -10.88 0.58 6.28
CA PRO A 290 -10.02 1.52 5.56
C PRO A 290 -9.69 1.04 4.14
N THR A 291 -9.65 1.97 3.18
CA THR A 291 -9.32 1.71 1.78
C THR A 291 -8.20 2.64 1.27
N ASP A 292 -8.08 2.83 -0.04
CA ASP A 292 -7.03 3.67 -0.62
C ASP A 292 -7.18 5.15 -0.22
N PRO A 293 -6.09 5.95 -0.28
CA PRO A 293 -6.17 7.40 -0.15
C PRO A 293 -7.21 8.02 -1.10
N VAL A 294 -8.05 8.90 -0.54
CA VAL A 294 -9.09 9.65 -1.27
C VAL A 294 -8.95 11.15 -1.01
N ASP A 295 -9.61 11.96 -1.84
CA ASP A 295 -9.84 13.37 -1.50
C ASP A 295 -10.66 13.46 -0.20
N CYS A 296 -10.25 14.30 0.75
CA CYS A 296 -10.90 14.41 2.06
C CYS A 296 -12.37 14.90 2.00
N GLY A 297 -12.83 15.47 0.87
CA GLY A 297 -14.24 15.74 0.61
C GLY A 297 -15.06 14.50 0.23
N THR A 298 -14.41 13.34 0.11
CA THR A 298 -15.01 12.00 -0.05
C THR A 298 -15.06 11.30 1.32
N ALA A 299 -15.91 10.27 1.43
CA ALA A 299 -15.99 9.43 2.63
C ALA A 299 -14.66 8.72 2.91
N HIS A 300 -14.12 8.91 4.12
CA HIS A 300 -12.85 8.34 4.57
C HIS A 300 -12.93 7.88 6.04
N ALA A 301 -12.04 6.97 6.43
CA ALA A 301 -11.98 6.36 7.77
C ALA A 301 -11.25 7.26 8.77
N PHE A 302 -10.11 7.83 8.31
CA PHE A 302 -9.24 8.69 9.11
C PHE A 302 -8.38 9.60 8.24
N GLU A 303 -7.88 10.68 8.85
CA GLU A 303 -6.89 11.59 8.28
C GLU A 303 -5.57 11.44 9.05
N VAL A 304 -4.46 11.23 8.34
CA VAL A 304 -3.13 11.16 8.97
C VAL A 304 -2.69 12.58 9.35
N VAL A 305 -2.37 12.81 10.62
CA VAL A 305 -1.93 14.13 11.12
C VAL A 305 -0.41 14.27 11.18
N SER A 306 0.32 13.17 11.34
CA SER A 306 1.78 13.13 11.24
C SER A 306 2.32 11.71 11.01
N VAL A 307 3.59 11.61 10.63
CA VAL A 307 4.36 10.37 10.59
C VAL A 307 5.53 10.50 11.56
N VAL A 308 5.73 9.49 12.41
CA VAL A 308 6.78 9.45 13.44
C VAL A 308 7.80 8.37 13.07
N ASP A 309 9.09 8.70 13.16
CA ASP A 309 10.20 7.77 12.98
C ASP A 309 10.64 7.20 14.34
N LEU A 310 10.22 5.98 14.66
CA LEU A 310 10.61 5.26 15.86
C LEU A 310 12.09 4.82 15.80
N GLY A 311 12.66 4.63 14.62
CA GLY A 311 14.08 4.28 14.44
C GLY A 311 15.01 5.39 14.92
N ALA A 312 14.63 6.65 14.68
CA ALA A 312 15.35 7.82 15.18
C ALA A 312 15.30 7.94 16.72
N GLN A 313 14.16 7.60 17.34
CA GLN A 313 13.98 7.64 18.79
C GLN A 313 14.62 6.45 19.52
N PHE A 314 14.58 5.25 18.91
CA PHE A 314 15.03 3.99 19.49
C PHE A 314 16.19 3.37 18.68
N PRO A 315 17.38 4.01 18.65
CA PRO A 315 18.53 3.52 17.87
C PRO A 315 19.14 2.22 18.39
N GLY A 316 18.72 1.76 19.58
CA GLY A 316 19.16 0.50 20.18
C GLY A 316 18.47 -0.76 19.63
N GLY A 317 17.42 -0.62 18.83
CA GLY A 317 16.60 -1.72 18.34
C GLY A 317 15.11 -1.54 18.72
N LEU A 318 14.33 -2.60 18.49
CA LEU A 318 12.87 -2.58 18.71
C LEU A 318 12.52 -2.24 20.19
N PRO A 319 11.81 -1.13 20.45
CA PRO A 319 11.18 -0.87 21.75
C PRO A 319 10.01 -1.82 22.04
N SER A 320 9.72 -2.08 23.32
CA SER A 320 8.48 -2.75 23.72
C SER A 320 7.26 -1.91 23.35
N VAL A 321 6.08 -2.51 23.21
CA VAL A 321 4.83 -1.78 22.91
C VAL A 321 4.57 -0.69 23.95
N ASP A 322 4.70 -1.00 25.24
CA ASP A 322 4.61 -0.03 26.34
C ASP A 322 5.60 1.16 26.21
N ASP A 323 6.78 0.94 25.61
CA ASP A 323 7.76 2.00 25.37
C ASP A 323 7.45 2.80 24.09
N GLN A 324 6.86 2.15 23.07
CA GLN A 324 6.32 2.82 21.88
C GLN A 324 5.18 3.75 22.28
N ASP A 325 4.17 3.25 22.98
CA ASP A 325 3.00 4.04 23.39
C ASP A 325 3.37 5.20 24.32
N ARG A 326 4.29 4.98 25.28
CA ARG A 326 4.77 6.05 26.17
C ARG A 326 5.49 7.18 25.43
N TYR A 327 6.04 6.90 24.25
CA TYR A 327 6.61 7.91 23.36
C TYR A 327 5.56 8.50 22.42
N LEU A 328 4.74 7.65 21.80
CA LEU A 328 3.76 8.02 20.79
C LEU A 328 2.60 8.82 21.36
N GLU A 329 2.09 8.52 22.55
CA GLU A 329 0.97 9.26 23.16
C GLU A 329 1.24 10.78 23.23
N PRO A 330 2.29 11.29 23.90
CA PRO A 330 2.56 12.72 23.94
C PRO A 330 2.98 13.30 22.57
N THR A 331 3.68 12.54 21.73
CA THR A 331 4.15 13.01 20.42
C THR A 331 2.99 13.13 19.42
N CYS A 332 2.13 12.12 19.30
CA CYS A 332 0.93 12.14 18.47
C CYS A 332 -0.09 13.15 19.00
N THR A 333 -0.23 13.31 20.32
CA THR A 333 -1.11 14.35 20.90
C THR A 333 -0.65 15.73 20.45
N GLN A 334 0.62 16.09 20.69
CA GLN A 334 1.16 17.38 20.25
C GLN A 334 1.04 17.60 18.73
N ALA A 335 1.27 16.55 17.93
CA ALA A 335 1.10 16.63 16.49
C ALA A 335 -0.35 16.88 16.07
N ALA A 336 -1.32 16.20 16.69
CA ALA A 336 -2.75 16.42 16.44
C ALA A 336 -3.19 17.83 16.84
N GLU A 337 -2.80 18.33 18.02
CA GLU A 337 -3.11 19.70 18.46
C GLU A 337 -2.58 20.75 17.47
N ALA A 338 -1.33 20.59 17.02
CA ALA A 338 -0.70 21.48 16.06
C ALA A 338 -1.34 21.38 14.66
N TYR A 339 -1.76 20.19 14.25
CA TYR A 339 -2.40 19.93 12.97
C TYR A 339 -3.83 20.49 12.90
N LEU A 340 -4.59 20.36 13.98
CA LEU A 340 -6.00 20.77 14.11
C LEU A 340 -6.17 22.23 14.56
N GLY A 341 -5.12 22.86 15.11
CA GLY A 341 -5.11 24.26 15.53
C GLY A 341 -5.55 24.51 16.98
N GLY A 342 -5.60 23.48 17.83
CA GLY A 342 -5.88 23.62 19.26
C GLY A 342 -6.18 22.29 19.97
N PRO A 343 -6.07 22.26 21.32
CA PRO A 343 -6.24 21.04 22.13
C PRO A 343 -7.67 20.50 22.15
N ASP A 344 -8.67 21.38 22.18
CA ASP A 344 -10.07 20.97 22.30
C ASP A 344 -10.69 20.52 20.96
N VAL A 345 -10.04 20.79 19.83
CA VAL A 345 -10.60 20.60 18.48
C VAL A 345 -10.93 19.14 18.18
N LEU A 346 -10.09 18.21 18.63
CA LEU A 346 -10.32 16.76 18.48
C LEU A 346 -11.59 16.33 19.22
N ARG A 347 -11.73 16.76 20.48
CA ARG A 347 -12.88 16.51 21.35
C ARG A 347 -14.17 17.09 20.77
N ASP A 348 -14.13 18.36 20.34
CA ASP A 348 -15.29 19.06 19.79
C ASP A 348 -15.79 18.44 18.48
N LYS A 349 -14.87 17.91 17.67
CA LYS A 349 -15.19 17.12 16.46
C LYS A 349 -15.60 15.68 16.77
N THR A 350 -15.59 15.27 18.04
CA THR A 350 -15.87 13.90 18.53
C THR A 350 -14.97 12.81 17.93
N LEU A 351 -13.82 13.20 17.37
CA LEU A 351 -12.81 12.32 16.82
C LEU A 351 -11.94 11.70 17.92
N THR A 352 -11.24 10.63 17.56
CA THR A 352 -10.24 9.95 18.38
C THR A 352 -8.89 10.05 17.68
N LEU A 353 -7.83 10.30 18.45
CA LEU A 353 -6.44 10.17 18.02
C LEU A 353 -6.00 8.73 18.27
N PHE A 354 -5.35 8.11 17.29
CA PHE A 354 -4.76 6.79 17.40
C PHE A 354 -3.46 6.71 16.60
N TRP A 355 -2.69 5.65 16.85
CA TRP A 355 -1.46 5.31 16.16
C TRP A 355 -1.30 3.80 16.18
N ASP A 356 -0.57 3.26 15.20
CA ASP A 356 -0.15 1.86 15.21
C ASP A 356 1.19 1.72 15.96
N ASN A 357 1.51 0.48 16.35
CA ASN A 357 2.85 0.08 16.81
C ASN A 357 3.57 -0.71 15.71
N VAL A 358 4.91 -0.70 15.73
CA VAL A 358 5.71 -1.59 14.87
C VAL A 358 6.02 -2.88 15.63
N ASP A 359 5.62 -4.03 15.09
CA ASP A 359 5.96 -5.34 15.65
C ASP A 359 7.38 -5.81 15.27
N ALA A 360 7.82 -6.92 15.85
CA ALA A 360 9.17 -7.42 15.66
C ALA A 360 9.50 -7.87 14.22
N SER A 361 8.52 -8.41 13.49
CA SER A 361 8.71 -8.85 12.11
C SER A 361 8.85 -7.65 11.16
N SER A 362 7.95 -6.67 11.26
CA SER A 362 8.07 -5.39 10.57
C SER A 362 9.36 -4.64 10.91
N TRP A 363 9.75 -4.62 12.19
CA TRP A 363 11.01 -3.99 12.58
C TRP A 363 12.22 -4.73 12.00
N MET A 364 12.24 -6.06 12.00
CA MET A 364 13.33 -6.80 11.34
C MET A 364 13.35 -6.56 9.82
N ALA A 365 12.19 -6.41 9.20
CA ALA A 365 12.05 -6.10 7.77
C ALA A 365 12.42 -4.65 7.41
N GLY A 366 12.49 -3.72 8.37
CA GLY A 366 12.98 -2.35 8.12
C GLY A 366 11.91 -1.26 8.23
N SER A 367 10.67 -1.59 8.59
CA SER A 367 9.63 -0.64 8.97
C SER A 367 10.06 0.12 10.24
N ARG A 368 10.25 1.44 10.18
CA ARG A 368 10.62 2.29 11.34
C ARG A 368 9.60 3.37 11.64
N ARG A 369 8.56 3.50 10.83
CA ARG A 369 7.61 4.62 10.89
C ARG A 369 6.22 4.17 11.30
N VAL A 370 5.49 5.06 11.96
CA VAL A 370 4.07 4.93 12.28
C VAL A 370 3.34 6.22 11.93
N SER A 371 2.05 6.12 11.59
CA SER A 371 1.18 7.27 11.39
C SER A 371 0.44 7.60 12.68
N CYS A 372 0.46 8.87 13.09
CA CYS A 372 -0.52 9.41 14.02
C CYS A 372 -1.74 9.83 13.19
N SER A 373 -2.92 9.33 13.53
CA SER A 373 -4.14 9.49 12.73
C SER A 373 -5.32 9.97 13.58
N VAL A 374 -6.22 10.73 12.98
CA VAL A 374 -7.49 11.14 13.61
C VAL A 374 -8.67 10.57 12.83
N GLY A 375 -9.59 9.94 13.54
CA GLY A 375 -10.72 9.26 12.91
C GLY A 375 -11.86 9.02 13.90
N LYS A 376 -12.83 8.19 13.51
CA LYS A 376 -13.92 7.79 14.39
C LYS A 376 -14.16 6.30 14.31
N GLU A 377 -13.69 5.57 15.31
CA GLU A 377 -14.04 4.16 15.49
C GLU A 377 -15.50 4.00 15.93
N VAL A 378 -16.13 2.89 15.56
CA VAL A 378 -17.46 2.49 15.98
C VAL A 378 -17.41 1.26 16.91
N GLU A 379 -18.36 1.14 17.84
CA GLU A 379 -18.37 0.08 18.87
C GLU A 379 -18.39 -1.35 18.30
N SER A 380 -18.87 -1.53 17.07
CA SER A 380 -18.85 -2.81 16.36
C SER A 380 -17.48 -3.21 15.78
N GLY A 381 -16.47 -2.34 15.90
CA GLY A 381 -15.22 -2.40 15.14
C GLY A 381 -15.34 -1.72 13.77
N GLY A 382 -14.21 -1.21 13.27
CA GLY A 382 -14.15 -0.40 12.06
C GLY A 382 -14.39 1.09 12.30
N PHE A 383 -14.50 1.85 11.22
CA PHE A 383 -14.60 3.32 11.22
C PHE A 383 -15.96 3.82 10.71
N ALA A 384 -16.44 4.92 11.30
CA ALA A 384 -17.51 5.73 10.75
C ALA A 384 -17.01 6.53 9.52
N ALA A 385 -17.92 6.91 8.63
CA ALA A 385 -17.56 7.65 7.42
C ALA A 385 -17.41 9.15 7.71
N ILE A 386 -16.18 9.65 7.67
CA ILE A 386 -15.86 11.07 7.78
C ILE A 386 -15.91 11.72 6.38
N VAL A 387 -16.48 12.92 6.29
CA VAL A 387 -16.44 13.75 5.07
C VAL A 387 -16.03 15.17 5.44
N GLY A 388 -15.01 15.69 4.76
CA GLY A 388 -14.30 16.94 5.08
C GLY A 388 -13.00 16.67 5.84
N SER A 389 -11.96 17.47 5.60
CA SER A 389 -10.71 17.37 6.39
C SER A 389 -10.95 17.84 7.83
N ALA A 390 -10.30 17.18 8.79
CA ALA A 390 -10.34 17.50 10.22
C ALA A 390 -9.89 18.94 10.54
N LYS A 391 -9.14 19.61 9.63
CA LYS A 391 -8.81 21.05 9.71
C LYS A 391 -9.98 21.99 9.44
N GLY A 392 -11.04 21.52 8.80
CA GLY A 392 -12.23 22.27 8.42
C GLY A 392 -13.51 21.69 9.03
N ASP A 393 -14.66 22.06 8.49
CA ASP A 393 -15.94 21.44 8.86
C ASP A 393 -16.00 20.00 8.35
N ILE A 394 -16.52 19.10 9.20
CA ILE A 394 -16.67 17.67 8.89
C ILE A 394 -18.08 17.18 9.17
N THR A 395 -18.44 16.04 8.59
CA THR A 395 -19.53 15.19 9.06
C THR A 395 -19.01 13.80 9.39
N ILE A 396 -19.69 13.11 10.31
CA ILE A 396 -19.47 11.70 10.69
C ILE A 396 -20.78 10.99 10.40
N ASP A 397 -20.76 9.99 9.52
CA ASP A 397 -21.95 9.31 8.96
C ASP A 397 -23.03 10.28 8.44
N GLY A 398 -22.59 11.40 7.85
CA GLY A 398 -23.45 12.46 7.33
C GLY A 398 -24.05 13.40 8.38
N VAL A 399 -23.69 13.25 9.66
CA VAL A 399 -24.14 14.10 10.77
C VAL A 399 -22.99 15.02 11.20
N ALA A 400 -23.27 16.31 11.44
CA ALA A 400 -22.28 17.22 12.01
C ALA A 400 -21.91 16.78 13.45
N PRO A 401 -20.62 16.76 13.84
CA PRO A 401 -20.23 16.41 15.20
C PRO A 401 -20.92 17.26 16.27
N VAL A 402 -21.30 16.62 17.37
CA VAL A 402 -21.87 17.28 18.55
C VAL A 402 -20.84 17.19 19.68
N PRO A 403 -20.19 18.30 20.08
CA PRO A 403 -19.21 18.29 21.15
C PRO A 403 -19.75 17.62 22.41
N PRO A 404 -18.97 16.73 23.08
CA PRO A 404 -19.39 16.13 24.33
C PRO A 404 -19.48 17.24 25.41
N PRO A 405 -20.35 17.10 26.42
CA PRO A 405 -20.51 18.11 27.47
C PRO A 405 -19.15 18.52 28.08
N PRO A 406 -18.97 19.79 28.49
CA PRO A 406 -17.75 20.22 29.17
C PRO A 406 -17.43 19.33 30.36
N VAL A 407 -16.15 18.98 30.54
CA VAL A 407 -15.73 18.34 31.81
C VAL A 407 -15.94 19.37 32.91
N PRO A 408 -16.64 19.05 34.02
CA PRO A 408 -16.78 19.98 35.13
C PRO A 408 -15.40 20.37 35.70
N ASP A 409 -15.22 21.64 36.06
CA ASP A 409 -14.02 22.12 36.76
C ASP A 409 -13.92 21.50 38.16
N GLY A 410 -13.31 20.31 38.22
CA GLY A 410 -13.13 19.56 39.46
C GLY A 410 -12.71 18.12 39.18
N ARG A 411 -12.04 17.50 40.17
CA ARG A 411 -11.77 16.06 40.10
C ARG A 411 -13.10 15.32 40.00
N SER A 412 -13.24 14.47 38.98
CA SER A 412 -14.31 13.48 38.91
C SER A 412 -14.32 12.70 40.22
N LEU A 413 -15.32 12.94 41.08
CA LEU A 413 -15.52 12.10 42.25
C LEU A 413 -15.88 10.71 41.71
N PRO A 414 -15.10 9.66 41.99
CA PRO A 414 -15.46 8.32 41.53
C PRO A 414 -16.85 7.99 42.07
N THR A 415 -17.75 7.54 41.20
CA THR A 415 -19.10 7.13 41.60
C THR A 415 -18.98 6.14 42.76
N PRO A 416 -19.47 6.47 43.96
CA PRO A 416 -19.30 5.60 45.11
C PRO A 416 -19.93 4.24 44.81
N LEU A 417 -19.20 3.16 45.08
CA LEU A 417 -19.74 1.81 45.00
C LEU A 417 -21.05 1.74 45.82
N PRO A 418 -22.10 1.05 45.34
CA PRO A 418 -23.38 0.96 46.06
C PRO A 418 -23.18 0.47 47.50
N GLY A 419 -23.40 1.36 48.47
CA GLY A 419 -23.16 1.13 49.90
C GLY A 419 -22.13 2.06 50.56
N ALA A 420 -21.27 2.75 49.79
CA ALA A 420 -20.27 3.68 50.31
C ALA A 420 -20.78 5.12 50.52
N ALA A 421 -21.98 5.27 51.10
CA ALA A 421 -22.49 6.59 51.49
C ALA A 421 -21.76 7.10 52.75
N PRO A 422 -21.29 8.37 52.79
CA PRO A 422 -20.73 8.95 54.00
C PRO A 422 -21.76 8.95 55.14
N LEU A 423 -21.31 8.58 56.35
CA LEU A 423 -22.17 8.63 57.54
C LEU A 423 -22.59 10.08 57.84
N PRO A 424 -23.88 10.36 58.13
CA PRO A 424 -24.31 11.72 58.45
C PRO A 424 -23.74 12.21 59.79
N GLY A 425 -22.89 13.24 59.74
CA GLY A 425 -22.50 14.04 60.91
C GLY A 425 -21.11 13.73 61.49
N ALA A 426 -20.07 14.20 60.80
CA ALA A 426 -18.74 14.48 61.37
C ALA A 426 -18.49 15.99 61.35
#